data_AF-A0A382JTF0-F1
#
_entry.id   AF-A0A382JTF0-F1
#
_cell.length_a   1.000
_cell.length_b   1.000
_cell.length_c   1.000
_cell.angle_alpha   90.00
_cell.angle_beta   90.00
_cell.angle_gamma   90.00
#
_symmetry.space_group_name_H-M   'P 1'
#
loop_
_entity.id
_entity.type
_entity.pdbx_description
1 polymer ?
#
loop_
_entity_poly.entity_id
_entity_poly.type
_entity_poly.pdbx_seq_one_letter_code
_entity_poly.pdbx_strand_id
1 'polypeptide(L)'
;KDYQLISGGTDTHVILIDLTNKNVTGKSAENALEKAGITVNKNMIPFDKRSPFITSGIRIGTPAITTRGMSSDEMALIVKLIDDIINDVDNEDIINKTRSTVRSLCKSFPIYSELHK
;
A
#
# COMPACT_ATOMS: atom_id res chain seq x y z
N LYS A 1 -7.88 12.29 -1.97
CA LYS A 1 -8.26 10.89 -1.66
C LYS A 1 -9.76 10.76 -1.51
N ASP A 2 -10.33 9.80 -2.22
CA ASP A 2 -11.72 9.35 -2.15
C ASP A 2 -11.60 7.85 -2.43
N TYR A 3 -11.52 7.04 -1.37
CA TYR A 3 -11.32 5.59 -1.46
C TYR A 3 -12.48 4.90 -0.77
N GLN A 4 -13.00 3.86 -1.41
CA GLN A 4 -14.01 3.02 -0.79
C GLN A 4 -13.31 1.91 -0.01
N LEU A 5 -13.47 1.94 1.31
CA LEU A 5 -13.07 0.84 2.17
C LEU A 5 -14.21 -0.19 2.19
N ILE A 6 -13.88 -1.45 1.94
CA ILE A 6 -14.86 -2.52 2.14
C ILE A 6 -15.26 -2.52 3.61
N SER A 7 -16.56 -2.59 3.88
CA SER A 7 -17.20 -2.43 5.20
C SER A 7 -17.11 -1.03 5.85
N GLY A 8 -16.54 -0.03 5.16
CA GLY A 8 -16.44 1.35 5.65
C GLY A 8 -15.31 1.61 6.65
N GLY A 9 -14.52 0.58 7.00
CA GLY A 9 -13.44 0.70 7.97
C GLY A 9 -12.82 -0.66 8.31
N THR A 10 -12.28 -0.79 9.52
CA THR A 10 -11.82 -2.06 10.10
C THR A 10 -11.83 -2.00 11.62
N ASP A 11 -12.15 -3.13 12.25
CA ASP A 11 -11.96 -3.37 13.69
C ASP A 11 -10.74 -4.28 13.95
N THR A 12 -9.94 -4.52 12.92
CA THR A 12 -8.81 -5.47 12.95
C THR A 12 -7.57 -4.83 12.34
N HIS A 13 -6.52 -5.64 12.18
CA HIS A 13 -5.22 -5.21 11.67
C HIS A 13 -5.16 -5.06 10.14
N VAL A 14 -6.26 -5.30 9.41
CA VAL A 14 -6.29 -5.34 7.95
C VAL A 14 -7.45 -4.51 7.39
N ILE A 15 -7.20 -3.84 6.27
CA ILE A 15 -8.21 -3.14 5.46
C ILE A 15 -8.19 -3.69 4.04
N LEU A 16 -9.35 -3.62 3.37
CA LEU A 16 -9.50 -3.92 1.95
C LEU A 16 -10.01 -2.66 1.25
N ILE A 17 -9.26 -2.19 0.27
CA ILE A 17 -9.56 -0.98 -0.50
C ILE A 17 -10.07 -1.38 -1.89
N ASP A 18 -11.20 -0.81 -2.28
CA ASP A 18 -11.72 -0.87 -3.64
C ASP A 18 -11.09 0.24 -4.50
N LEU A 19 -10.57 -0.15 -5.67
CA LEU A 19 -9.89 0.72 -6.64
C LEU A 19 -10.73 0.99 -7.90
N THR A 20 -11.98 0.51 -7.96
CA THR A 20 -12.87 0.70 -9.12
C THR A 20 -13.11 2.17 -9.43
N ASN A 21 -13.30 3.02 -8.41
CA ASN A 21 -13.47 4.47 -8.57
C ASN A 21 -12.20 5.18 -9.05
N LYS A 22 -11.04 4.53 -8.94
CA LYS A 22 -9.75 4.99 -9.49
C LYS A 22 -9.48 4.46 -10.90
N ASN A 23 -10.35 3.59 -11.43
CA ASN A 23 -10.12 2.85 -12.67
C ASN A 23 -8.78 2.07 -12.69
N VAL A 24 -8.29 1.66 -11.51
CA VAL A 24 -7.03 0.92 -11.37
C VAL A 24 -7.34 -0.53 -11.04
N THR A 25 -6.53 -1.47 -11.56
CA THR A 25 -6.63 -2.90 -11.20
C THR A 25 -5.80 -3.21 -9.97
N GLY A 26 -6.23 -4.19 -9.17
CA GLY A 26 -5.43 -4.63 -8.01
C GLY A 26 -4.04 -5.10 -8.44
N LYS A 27 -3.92 -5.78 -9.59
CA LYS A 27 -2.64 -6.19 -10.18
C LYS A 27 -1.74 -5.01 -10.56
N SER A 28 -2.28 -3.99 -11.21
CA SER A 28 -1.50 -2.79 -11.58
C SER A 28 -1.04 -2.02 -10.34
N ALA A 29 -1.94 -1.83 -9.37
CA ALA A 29 -1.63 -1.22 -8.09
C ALA A 29 -0.53 -1.98 -7.32
N GLU A 30 -0.67 -3.30 -7.18
CA GLU A 30 0.32 -4.19 -6.54
C GLU A 30 1.71 -4.02 -7.18
N ASN A 31 1.79 -4.11 -8.51
CA ASN A 31 3.05 -3.97 -9.24
C ASN A 31 3.69 -2.57 -9.10
N ALA A 32 2.89 -1.50 -9.22
CA ALA A 32 3.40 -0.14 -9.15
C ALA A 32 3.90 0.19 -7.73
N LEU A 33 3.15 -0.21 -6.71
CA LEU A 33 3.54 -0.06 -5.31
C LEU A 33 4.79 -0.88 -4.99
N GLU A 34 4.90 -2.11 -5.51
CA GLU A 34 6.08 -2.94 -5.34
C GLU A 34 7.35 -2.28 -5.94
N LYS A 35 7.25 -1.72 -7.16
CA LYS A 35 8.34 -0.92 -7.75
C LYS A 35 8.71 0.26 -6.85
N ALA A 36 7.73 0.90 -6.22
CA ALA A 36 7.92 1.99 -5.28
C ALA A 36 8.42 1.54 -3.88
N GLY A 37 8.63 0.24 -3.66
CA GLY A 37 9.11 -0.31 -2.39
C GLY A 37 8.03 -0.53 -1.33
N ILE A 38 6.75 -0.46 -1.70
CA ILE A 38 5.60 -0.70 -0.83
C ILE A 38 4.97 -2.05 -1.23
N THR A 39 5.10 -3.05 -0.39
CA THR A 39 4.51 -4.38 -0.65
C THR A 39 3.07 -4.42 -0.15
N VAL A 40 2.13 -4.69 -1.06
CA VAL A 40 0.72 -4.97 -0.77
C VAL A 40 0.30 -6.24 -1.50
N ASN A 41 -0.93 -6.70 -1.28
CA ASN A 41 -1.50 -7.82 -2.01
C ASN A 41 -2.76 -7.40 -2.76
N LYS A 42 -2.82 -7.67 -4.08
CA LYS A 42 -4.06 -7.57 -4.85
C LYS A 42 -5.08 -8.54 -4.28
N ASN A 43 -6.33 -8.10 -4.20
CA ASN A 43 -7.37 -8.89 -3.57
C ASN A 43 -8.72 -8.65 -4.24
N MET A 44 -9.53 -9.70 -4.33
CA MET A 44 -10.90 -9.55 -4.81
C MET A 44 -11.72 -8.76 -3.78
N ILE A 45 -12.62 -7.94 -4.29
CA ILE A 45 -13.63 -7.26 -3.48
C ILE A 45 -14.96 -8.02 -3.54
N PRO A 46 -15.94 -7.74 -2.66
CA PRO A 46 -17.28 -8.28 -2.79
C PRO A 46 -17.85 -7.97 -4.18
N PHE A 47 -18.38 -9.00 -4.86
CA PHE A 47 -18.94 -8.89 -6.21
C PHE A 47 -17.96 -8.36 -7.27
N ASP A 48 -16.66 -8.62 -7.10
CA ASP A 48 -15.63 -8.22 -8.06
C ASP A 48 -15.96 -8.74 -9.48
N LYS A 49 -15.99 -7.81 -10.44
CA LYS A 49 -16.25 -8.13 -11.86
C LYS A 49 -14.99 -8.58 -12.59
N ARG A 50 -13.81 -8.35 -12.03
CA ARG A 50 -12.52 -8.74 -12.62
C ARG A 50 -12.12 -10.14 -12.17
N SER A 51 -11.27 -10.79 -12.95
CA SER A 51 -10.78 -12.13 -12.62
C SER A 51 -9.90 -12.12 -11.35
N PRO A 52 -9.75 -13.26 -10.65
CA PRO A 52 -8.86 -13.39 -9.49
C PRO A 52 -7.38 -13.07 -9.79
N PHE A 53 -6.96 -13.11 -11.05
CA PHE A 53 -5.59 -12.76 -11.47
C PHE A 53 -5.36 -11.25 -11.61
N ILE A 54 -6.43 -10.46 -11.75
CA ILE A 54 -6.38 -9.01 -11.97
C ILE A 54 -6.91 -8.27 -10.74
N THR A 55 -8.12 -8.63 -10.28
CA THR A 55 -8.83 -8.07 -9.13
C THR A 55 -9.10 -6.55 -9.20
N SER A 56 -9.98 -6.06 -8.33
CA SER A 56 -10.33 -4.64 -8.24
C SER A 56 -9.94 -3.98 -6.92
N GLY A 57 -9.25 -4.69 -6.03
CA GLY A 57 -8.83 -4.14 -4.74
C GLY A 57 -7.42 -4.51 -4.32
N ILE A 58 -6.98 -3.88 -3.25
CA ILE A 58 -5.73 -4.19 -2.55
C ILE A 58 -5.98 -4.33 -1.06
N ARG A 59 -5.30 -5.29 -0.44
CA ARG A 59 -5.36 -5.56 1.00
C ARG A 59 -4.10 -5.05 1.67
N ILE A 60 -4.29 -4.29 2.75
CA ILE A 60 -3.21 -3.64 3.50
C ILE A 60 -3.35 -4.02 4.97
N GLY A 61 -2.25 -4.39 5.62
CA GLY A 61 -2.22 -4.65 7.05
C GLY A 61 -1.11 -3.85 7.74
N THR A 62 -1.33 -3.54 9.01
CA THR A 62 -0.40 -2.76 9.84
C THR A 62 0.66 -3.55 10.64
N PRO A 63 0.52 -4.85 10.98
CA PRO A 63 1.40 -5.49 11.97
C PRO A 63 2.90 -5.40 11.65
N ALA A 64 3.29 -5.59 10.39
CA ALA A 64 4.71 -5.62 10.01
C ALA A 64 5.42 -4.29 10.29
N ILE A 65 4.76 -3.16 10.02
CA ILE A 65 5.35 -1.83 10.26
C ILE A 65 5.21 -1.39 11.72
N THR A 66 4.14 -1.80 12.39
CA THR A 66 3.98 -1.57 13.84
C THR A 66 5.06 -2.31 14.64
N THR A 67 5.40 -3.55 14.27
CA THR A 67 6.53 -4.29 14.87
C THR A 67 7.87 -3.59 14.65
N ARG A 68 8.02 -2.80 13.58
CA ARG A 68 9.21 -1.97 13.33
C ARG A 68 9.23 -0.67 14.13
N GLY A 69 8.20 -0.38 14.92
CA GLY A 69 8.08 0.83 15.73
C GLY A 69 7.37 2.00 15.05
N MET A 70 6.77 1.81 13.87
CA MET A 70 6.00 2.85 13.20
C MET A 70 4.63 3.04 13.86
N SER A 71 4.15 4.28 13.89
CA SER A 71 2.91 4.70 14.54
C SER A 71 1.89 5.27 13.53
N SER A 72 0.84 5.93 14.03
CA SER A 72 -0.14 6.65 13.21
C SER A 72 0.49 7.76 12.37
N ASP A 73 1.57 8.37 12.85
CA ASP A 73 2.21 9.50 12.18
C ASP A 73 2.90 9.06 10.88
N GLU A 74 3.64 7.95 10.94
CA GLU A 74 4.21 7.31 9.76
C GLU A 74 3.13 6.76 8.84
N MET A 75 2.01 6.27 9.40
CA MET A 75 0.90 5.77 8.60
C MET A 75 0.31 6.86 7.70
N ALA A 76 0.17 8.09 8.18
CA ALA A 76 -0.31 9.20 7.36
C ALA A 76 0.59 9.44 6.12
N LEU A 77 1.92 9.35 6.29
CA LEU A 77 2.87 9.42 5.19
C LEU A 77 2.73 8.22 4.25
N ILE A 78 2.70 7.00 4.77
CA ILE A 78 2.55 5.77 3.97
C ILE A 78 1.28 5.84 3.13
N VAL A 79 0.17 6.26 3.74
CA VAL A 79 -1.09 6.49 3.04
C VAL A 79 -0.87 7.48 1.91
N LYS A 80 -0.28 8.66 2.14
CA LYS A 80 0.00 9.64 1.08
C LYS A 80 0.78 9.01 -0.08
N LEU A 81 1.88 8.32 0.20
CA LEU A 81 2.70 7.64 -0.82
C LEU A 81 1.91 6.63 -1.64
N ILE A 82 1.01 5.87 -1.01
CA ILE A 82 0.14 4.93 -1.73
C ILE A 82 -0.79 5.65 -2.72
N ASP A 83 -1.36 6.80 -2.36
CA ASP A 83 -2.28 7.52 -3.28
C ASP A 83 -1.57 8.27 -4.39
N ASP A 84 -0.37 8.80 -4.12
CA ASP A 84 0.46 9.38 -5.17
C ASP A 84 0.70 8.34 -6.28
N ILE A 85 0.98 7.08 -5.91
CA ILE A 85 1.15 5.96 -6.85
C ILE A 85 -0.16 5.53 -7.50
N ILE A 86 -1.24 5.36 -6.73
CA ILE A 86 -2.51 4.87 -7.27
C ILE A 86 -3.16 5.88 -8.24
N ASN A 87 -2.94 7.18 -8.04
CA ASN A 87 -3.48 8.18 -8.97
C ASN A 87 -2.74 8.20 -10.33
N ASP A 88 -1.52 7.65 -10.41
CA ASP A 88 -0.75 7.58 -11.65
C ASP A 88 0.25 6.38 -11.61
N VAL A 89 -0.30 5.18 -11.80
CA VAL A 89 0.40 3.90 -11.60
C VAL A 89 1.54 3.62 -12.60
N ASP A 90 1.58 4.35 -13.72
CA ASP A 90 2.58 4.20 -14.78
C ASP A 90 3.67 5.29 -14.73
N ASN A 91 3.58 6.22 -13.78
CA ASN A 91 4.50 7.35 -13.66
C ASN A 91 5.79 6.97 -12.93
N GLU A 92 6.82 6.64 -13.71
CA GLU A 92 8.12 6.22 -13.21
C GLU A 92 8.81 7.29 -12.33
N ASP A 93 8.57 8.58 -12.55
CA ASP A 93 9.13 9.65 -11.70
C ASP A 93 8.52 9.62 -10.30
N ILE A 94 7.19 9.47 -10.19
CA ILE A 94 6.50 9.34 -8.90
C ILE A 94 6.91 8.05 -8.21
N ILE A 95 7.05 6.95 -8.95
CA ILE A 95 7.54 5.66 -8.41
C ILE A 95 8.94 5.81 -7.81
N ASN A 96 9.88 6.42 -8.54
CA ASN A 96 11.26 6.59 -8.09
C ASN A 96 11.38 7.53 -6.88
N LYS A 97 10.61 8.62 -6.87
CA LYS A 97 10.52 9.54 -5.72
C LYS A 97 9.94 8.85 -4.49
N THR A 98 8.87 8.08 -4.68
CA THR A 98 8.24 7.30 -3.61
C THR A 98 9.21 6.27 -3.05
N ARG A 99 9.90 5.52 -3.90
CA ARG A 99 10.93 4.54 -3.51
C ARG A 99 12.03 5.15 -2.65
N SER A 100 12.50 6.33 -3.02
CA SER A 100 13.51 7.06 -2.25
C SER A 100 12.99 7.45 -0.85
N THR A 101 11.74 7.92 -0.78
CA THR A 101 11.08 8.28 0.48
C THR A 101 10.85 7.06 1.37
N VAL A 102 10.33 5.96 0.81
CA VAL A 102 10.13 4.68 1.50
C VAL A 102 11.46 4.15 2.06
N ARG A 103 12.54 4.23 1.27
CA ARG A 103 13.87 3.83 1.72
C ARG A 103 14.36 4.67 2.89
N SER A 104 14.14 5.99 2.86
CA SER A 104 14.49 6.87 3.98
C SER A 104 13.69 6.53 5.23
N LEU A 105 12.37 6.34 5.10
CA LEU A 105 11.50 5.94 6.20
C LEU A 105 11.97 4.62 6.81
N CYS A 106 12.24 3.61 5.97
CA CYS A 106 12.71 2.31 6.44
C CYS A 106 14.06 2.37 7.18
N LYS A 107 14.97 3.28 6.81
CA LYS A 107 16.25 3.48 7.51
C LYS A 107 16.06 4.02 8.93
N SER A 108 15.03 4.83 9.16
CA SER A 108 14.70 5.34 10.50
C SER A 108 14.12 4.26 11.42
N PHE A 109 13.61 3.16 10.85
CA PHE A 109 13.00 2.03 11.57
C PHE A 109 13.69 0.71 11.20
N PRO A 110 14.95 0.50 11.62
CA PRO A 110 15.72 -0.70 11.27
C PRO A 110 15.09 -1.97 11.86
N ILE A 111 15.28 -3.09 11.18
CA ILE A 111 14.92 -4.42 11.67
C ILE A 111 16.16 -5.15 12.17
N TYR A 112 16.00 -6.03 13.16
CA TYR A 112 17.07 -6.87 13.69
C TYR A 112 18.35 -6.11 14.07
N SER A 113 18.19 -5.00 14.80
CA SER A 113 19.31 -4.15 15.24
C SER A 113 20.45 -4.91 15.93
N GLU A 114 20.11 -6.02 16.59
CA GLU A 114 21.01 -6.95 17.25
C GLU A 114 21.92 -7.74 16.29
N LEU A 115 21.52 -7.94 15.03
CA LEU A 115 22.31 -8.61 13.99
C LEU A 115 23.22 -7.64 13.23
N HIS A 116 23.10 -6.34 13.48
CA HIS A 116 23.88 -5.27 12.83
C HIS A 116 24.99 -4.71 13.73
N LYS A 117 25.31 -5.41 14.83
CA LYS A 117 26.41 -5.08 15.74
C LYS A 117 27.72 -5.73 15.32
#